data_AF-A0A3B9ZAZ9-F1
#
_entry.id   AF-A0A3B9ZAZ9-F1
#
_cell.length_a   1.000
_cell.length_b   1.000
_cell.length_c   1.000
_cell.angle_alpha   90.00
_cell.angle_beta   90.00
_cell.angle_gamma   90.00
#
_symmetry.space_group_name_H-M   'P 1'
#
loop_
_entity.id
_entity.type
_entity.pdbx_description
1 polymer ?
#
loop_
_entity_poly.entity_id
_entity_poly.type
_entity_poly.pdbx_seq_one_letter_code
_entity_poly.pdbx_strand_id
1 'polypeptide(L)'
;MNNKYGLEVSQESFNINLKRNINLIYKLLPMREEGSDWNKTLDTIMEELVGMNRLLVDLQPALFPIICKLEGLYSLTDKKDMSLFRRTIFECLALLSKLDYECIR
;
A
#
# COMPACT_ATOMS: atom_id res chain seq x y z
N MET A 1 10.39 14.50 10.06
CA MET A 1 9.15 15.01 9.39
C MET A 1 8.07 15.20 10.44
N ASN A 2 7.48 16.38 10.60
CA ASN A 2 6.50 16.66 11.67
C ASN A 2 5.08 16.29 11.25
N ASN A 3 4.39 15.47 12.06
CA ASN A 3 2.97 15.18 11.86
C ASN A 3 2.04 16.21 12.55
N LYS A 4 0.72 16.09 12.35
CA LYS A 4 -0.32 16.92 13.01
C LYS A 4 -0.18 16.96 14.55
N TYR A 5 0.46 15.95 15.14
CA TYR A 5 0.69 15.80 16.57
C TYR A 5 2.08 16.30 17.02
N GLY A 6 2.87 16.91 16.12
CA GLY A 6 4.22 17.39 16.40
C GLY A 6 5.26 16.27 16.57
N LEU A 7 4.96 15.03 16.16
CA LEU A 7 5.92 13.93 16.19
C LEU A 7 6.83 14.00 14.97
N GLU A 8 8.13 13.99 15.20
CA GLU A 8 9.11 13.73 14.17
C GLU A 8 9.11 12.25 13.81
N VAL A 9 8.65 11.93 12.60
CA VAL A 9 8.85 10.61 12.01
C VAL A 9 10.24 10.60 11.37
N SER A 10 11.08 9.67 11.82
CA SER A 10 12.38 9.42 11.20
C SER A 10 12.20 8.73 9.84
N GLN A 11 13.13 8.97 8.92
CA GLN A 11 13.14 8.30 7.61
C GLN A 11 13.21 6.77 7.77
N GLU A 12 13.94 6.29 8.77
CA GLU A 12 14.03 4.87 9.11
C GLU A 12 12.65 4.29 9.48
N SER A 13 11.90 4.99 10.35
CA SER A 13 10.56 4.57 10.75
C SER A 13 9.63 4.52 9.54
N PHE A 14 9.75 5.48 8.62
CA PHE A 14 9.00 5.46 7.38
C PHE A 14 9.34 4.25 6.51
N ASN A 15 10.63 4.00 6.24
CA ASN A 15 11.09 2.89 5.40
C ASN A 15 10.66 1.52 5.97
N ILE A 16 10.74 1.34 7.29
CA ILE A 16 10.27 0.11 7.97
C ILE A 16 8.78 -0.11 7.71
N ASN A 17 7.96 0.93 7.86
CA ASN A 17 6.52 0.82 7.62
C ASN A 17 6.20 0.61 6.13
N LEU A 18 6.91 1.27 5.22
CA LEU A 18 6.75 1.08 3.77
C LEU A 18 7.04 -0.38 3.38
N LYS A 19 8.14 -0.96 3.89
CA LYS A 19 8.50 -2.36 3.67
C LYS A 19 7.47 -3.32 4.25
N ARG A 20 6.88 -3.00 5.40
CA ARG A 20 5.76 -3.77 5.96
C ARG A 20 4.53 -3.72 5.05
N ASN A 21 4.19 -2.55 4.50
CA ASN A 21 3.07 -2.40 3.56
C ASN A 21 3.28 -3.20 2.26
N ILE A 22 4.50 -3.21 1.71
CA ILE A 22 4.86 -4.08 0.57
C ILE A 22 4.55 -5.55 0.88
N ASN A 23 4.97 -6.03 2.06
CA ASN A 23 4.72 -7.42 2.47
C ASN A 23 3.22 -7.71 2.66
N LEU A 24 2.45 -6.77 3.23
CA LEU A 24 1.00 -6.92 3.40
C LEU A 24 0.28 -6.94 2.06
N ILE A 25 0.64 -6.06 1.12
CA ILE A 25 0.06 -6.04 -0.23
C ILE A 25 0.36 -7.34 -0.96
N TYR A 26 1.57 -7.87 -0.85
CA TYR A 26 1.89 -9.19 -1.41
C TYR A 26 1.04 -10.31 -0.79
N LYS A 27 0.80 -10.27 0.53
CA LYS A 27 -0.05 -11.25 1.25
C LYS A 27 -1.52 -11.22 0.85
N LEU A 28 -2.04 -10.12 0.30
CA LEU A 28 -3.43 -10.07 -0.20
C LEU A 28 -3.70 -11.15 -1.27
N LEU A 29 -2.69 -11.51 -2.05
CA LEU A 29 -2.81 -12.52 -3.11
C LEU A 29 -3.14 -13.91 -2.54
N PRO A 30 -2.28 -14.57 -1.72
CA PRO A 30 -2.61 -15.86 -1.15
C PRO A 30 -3.84 -15.81 -0.23
N MET A 31 -4.05 -14.72 0.51
CA MET A 31 -5.26 -14.57 1.34
C MET A 31 -6.53 -14.67 0.51
N ARG A 32 -6.56 -14.02 -0.66
CA ARG A 32 -7.70 -14.12 -1.57
C ARG A 32 -7.83 -15.52 -2.20
N GLU A 33 -6.72 -16.15 -2.57
CA GLU A 33 -6.70 -17.51 -3.15
C GLU A 33 -7.23 -18.56 -2.15
N GLU A 34 -6.90 -18.39 -0.88
CA GLU A 34 -7.28 -19.30 0.22
C GLU A 34 -8.67 -19.00 0.79
N GLY A 35 -9.33 -17.92 0.34
CA GLY A 35 -10.65 -17.52 0.86
C GLY A 35 -10.60 -16.88 2.26
N SER A 36 -9.43 -16.41 2.69
CA SER A 36 -9.26 -15.62 3.91
C SER A 36 -9.83 -14.20 3.75
N ASP A 37 -10.04 -13.51 4.88
CA ASP A 37 -10.56 -12.15 4.91
C ASP A 37 -9.49 -11.11 4.51
N TRP A 38 -9.25 -11.01 3.20
CA TRP A 38 -8.29 -10.07 2.61
C TRP A 38 -8.78 -8.62 2.68
N ASN A 39 -10.10 -8.37 2.77
CA ASN A 39 -10.67 -7.02 2.88
C ASN A 39 -10.16 -6.30 4.12
N LYS A 40 -10.15 -6.95 5.30
CA LYS A 40 -9.61 -6.34 6.52
C LYS A 40 -8.13 -5.98 6.42
N THR A 41 -7.36 -6.81 5.71
CA THR A 41 -5.95 -6.52 5.47
C THR A 41 -5.79 -5.35 4.52
N LEU A 42 -6.65 -5.25 3.50
CA LEU A 42 -6.69 -4.10 2.60
C LEU A 42 -7.09 -2.82 3.33
N ASP A 43 -8.09 -2.86 4.21
CA ASP A 43 -8.51 -1.73 5.05
C ASP A 43 -7.32 -1.19 5.86
N THR A 44 -6.58 -2.10 6.50
CA THR A 44 -5.37 -1.77 7.28
C THR A 44 -4.32 -1.08 6.40
N ILE A 45 -4.03 -1.64 5.22
CA ILE A 45 -3.07 -1.06 4.27
C ILE A 45 -3.52 0.35 3.84
N MET A 46 -4.81 0.53 3.54
CA MET A 46 -5.37 1.81 3.09
C MET A 46 -5.26 2.88 4.18
N GLU A 47 -5.63 2.56 5.42
CA GLU A 47 -5.49 3.48 6.55
C GLU A 47 -4.04 3.94 6.76
N GLU A 48 -3.10 3.01 6.65
CA GLU A 48 -1.68 3.27 6.85
C GLU A 48 -1.09 4.12 5.72
N LEU A 49 -1.39 3.80 4.46
CA LEU A 49 -0.92 4.58 3.30
C LEU A 49 -1.53 5.99 3.28
N VAL A 50 -2.82 6.14 3.60
CA VAL A 50 -3.45 7.47 3.72
C VAL A 50 -2.86 8.25 4.89
N GLY A 51 -2.56 7.58 6.00
CA GLY A 51 -1.84 8.15 7.14
C GLY A 51 -0.47 8.70 6.73
N MET A 52 0.31 7.91 5.97
CA MET A 52 1.61 8.31 5.42
C MET A 52 1.51 9.47 4.43
N ASN A 53 0.50 9.48 3.56
CA ASN A 53 0.29 10.54 2.56
C ASN A 53 0.10 11.93 3.21
N ARG A 54 -0.46 11.97 4.43
CA ARG A 54 -0.58 13.22 5.22
C ARG A 54 0.76 13.71 5.77
N LEU A 55 1.76 12.85 5.87
CA LEU A 55 3.09 13.16 6.40
C LEU A 55 4.08 13.56 5.29
N LEU A 56 3.82 13.13 4.06
CA LEU A 56 4.77 13.16 2.95
C LEU A 56 4.21 13.92 1.77
N VAL A 57 4.12 15.24 1.89
CA VAL A 57 3.59 16.12 0.82
C VAL A 57 4.32 15.90 -0.50
N ASP A 58 5.64 15.67 -0.45
CA ASP A 58 6.46 15.47 -1.65
C ASP A 58 6.28 14.09 -2.30
N LEU A 59 5.79 13.09 -1.55
CA LEU A 59 5.56 11.73 -2.04
C LEU A 59 4.10 11.45 -2.42
N GLN A 60 3.19 12.42 -2.21
CA GLN A 60 1.77 12.27 -2.58
C GLN A 60 1.56 11.89 -4.05
N PRO A 61 2.28 12.46 -5.03
CA PRO A 61 2.11 12.08 -6.43
C PRO A 61 2.43 10.61 -6.70
N ALA A 62 3.37 10.03 -5.94
CA ALA A 62 3.74 8.62 -6.05
C ALA A 62 2.77 7.69 -5.30
N LEU A 63 2.23 8.13 -4.16
CA LEU A 63 1.26 7.38 -3.35
C LEU A 63 -0.14 7.34 -3.97
N PHE A 64 -0.58 8.41 -4.62
CA PHE A 64 -1.91 8.50 -5.23
C PHE A 64 -2.28 7.31 -6.15
N PRO A 65 -1.47 6.93 -7.16
CA PRO A 65 -1.82 5.80 -8.03
C PRO A 65 -1.86 4.46 -7.28
N ILE A 66 -1.08 4.29 -6.20
CA ILE A 66 -1.09 3.09 -5.37
C ILE A 66 -2.43 2.99 -4.63
N ILE A 67 -2.86 4.08 -3.98
CA ILE A 67 -4.12 4.16 -3.24
C ILE A 67 -5.31 3.88 -4.18
N CYS A 68 -5.35 4.51 -5.36
CA CYS A 68 -6.42 4.29 -6.35
C CYS A 68 -6.51 2.83 -6.82
N LYS A 69 -5.37 2.17 -7.02
CA LYS A 69 -5.32 0.77 -7.44
C LYS A 69 -5.77 -0.18 -6.32
N LEU A 70 -5.34 0.08 -5.09
CA LEU A 70 -5.74 -0.69 -3.91
C LEU A 70 -7.24 -0.56 -3.64
N GLU A 71 -7.79 0.65 -3.71
CA GLU A 71 -9.24 0.88 -3.61
C GLU A 71 -10.02 0.09 -4.67
N GLY A 72 -9.49 0.02 -5.89
CA GLY A 72 -10.09 -0.76 -6.97
C GLY A 72 -10.22 -2.26 -6.66
N LEU A 73 -9.42 -2.81 -5.75
CA LEU A 73 -9.50 -4.23 -5.39
C LEU A 73 -10.83 -4.60 -4.74
N TYR A 74 -11.47 -3.69 -3.99
CA TYR A 74 -12.80 -3.94 -3.40
C TYR A 74 -13.88 -4.22 -4.45
N SER A 75 -13.66 -3.78 -5.69
CA SER A 75 -14.58 -4.02 -6.80
C SER A 75 -14.35 -5.37 -7.50
N LEU A 76 -13.25 -6.09 -7.18
CA LEU A 76 -12.83 -7.32 -7.83
C LEU A 76 -13.21 -8.54 -6.99
N THR A 77 -14.50 -8.73 -6.70
CA THR A 77 -14.97 -9.77 -5.79
C THR A 77 -15.19 -11.13 -6.46
N ASP A 78 -15.48 -11.17 -7.76
CA ASP A 78 -15.82 -12.42 -8.44
C ASP A 78 -14.57 -13.27 -8.70
N LYS A 79 -14.72 -14.60 -8.70
CA LYS A 79 -13.61 -15.53 -9.02
C LYS A 79 -12.96 -15.24 -10.38
N LYS A 80 -13.74 -14.76 -11.35
CA LYS A 80 -13.25 -14.39 -12.69
C LYS A 80 -12.27 -13.20 -12.66
N ASP A 81 -12.34 -12.36 -11.62
CA ASP A 81 -11.53 -11.15 -11.49
C ASP A 81 -10.13 -11.46 -10.93
N MET A 82 -9.83 -12.72 -10.61
CA MET A 82 -8.60 -13.07 -9.92
C MET A 82 -7.34 -12.73 -10.72
N SER A 83 -7.41 -12.85 -12.05
CA SER A 83 -6.32 -12.42 -12.94
C SER A 83 -6.06 -10.91 -12.83
N LEU A 84 -7.13 -10.11 -12.85
CA LEU A 84 -7.03 -8.65 -12.73
C LEU A 84 -6.53 -8.24 -11.35
N PHE A 85 -7.00 -8.87 -10.29
CA PHE A 85 -6.53 -8.61 -8.92
C PHE A 85 -5.05 -8.91 -8.76
N ARG A 86 -4.59 -10.08 -9.24
CA ARG A 86 -3.16 -10.43 -9.21
C ARG A 86 -2.32 -9.38 -9.95
N ARG A 87 -2.77 -8.96 -11.13
CA ARG A 87 -2.12 -7.90 -11.89
C ARG A 87 -2.06 -6.60 -11.10
N THR A 88 -3.17 -6.16 -10.53
CA THR A 88 -3.24 -4.93 -9.72
C THR A 88 -2.30 -4.98 -8.52
N ILE A 89 -2.21 -6.13 -7.82
CA ILE A 89 -1.26 -6.34 -6.72
C ILE A 89 0.19 -6.14 -7.21
N PHE A 90 0.58 -6.77 -8.32
CA PHE A 90 1.94 -6.60 -8.84
C PHE A 90 2.25 -5.18 -9.31
N GLU A 91 1.27 -4.49 -9.92
CA GLU A 91 1.41 -3.08 -10.28
C GLU A 91 1.62 -2.19 -9.03
N CYS A 92 0.87 -2.44 -7.94
CA CYS A 92 1.08 -1.74 -6.66
C CYS A 92 2.48 -2.01 -6.07
N LEU A 93 2.94 -3.26 -6.09
CA LEU A 93 4.26 -3.65 -5.59
C LEU A 93 5.40 -2.98 -6.38
N ALA A 94 5.25 -2.88 -7.71
CA ALA A 94 6.23 -2.18 -8.56
C ALA A 94 6.30 -0.69 -8.22
N LEU A 95 5.14 -0.03 -8.04
CA LEU A 95 5.07 1.38 -7.66
C LEU A 95 5.67 1.64 -6.28
N LEU A 96 5.37 0.79 -5.29
CA LEU A 96 5.93 0.90 -3.94
C LEU A 96 7.43 0.63 -3.89
N SER A 97 7.93 -0.32 -4.69
CA SER A 97 9.36 -0.58 -4.78
C SER A 97 10.12 0.59 -5.37
N LYS A 98 9.51 1.28 -6.35
CA LYS A 98 10.08 2.52 -6.90
C LYS A 98 10.11 3.64 -5.85
N LEU A 99 9.05 3.77 -5.06
CA LEU A 99 8.98 4.73 -3.96
C LEU A 99 10.05 4.45 -2.90
N ASP A 100 10.25 3.19 -2.52
CA ASP A 100 11.28 2.77 -1.56
C ASP A 100 12.69 3.16 -2.05
N TYR A 101 12.98 2.96 -3.34
CA TYR A 101 14.24 3.38 -3.96
C TYR A 101 14.44 4.90 -3.93
N GLU A 102 13.39 5.67 -4.20
CA GLU A 102 13.43 7.14 -4.17
C GLU A 102 13.61 7.70 -2.75
N CYS A 103 13.14 6.98 -1.71
CA CYS A 103 13.25 7.40 -0.31
C CYS A 103 14.60 7.05 0.35
N ILE A 104 15.42 6.21 -0.27
CA ILE A 104 16.76 5.84 0.21
C ILE A 104 17.85 6.80 -0.34
N ARG A 105 17.53 7.58 -1.38
CA ARG A 105 18.43 8.57 -1.98
C ARG A 105 18.35 9.93 -1.29
#